data_AF-A0A8T0Z0I9-F1
#
_entry.id   AF-A0A8T0Z0I9-F1
#
_cell.length_a   1.000
_cell.length_b   1.000
_cell.length_c   1.000
_cell.angle_alpha   90.00
_cell.angle_beta   90.00
_cell.angle_gamma   90.00
#
_symmetry.space_group_name_H-M   'P 1'
#
loop_
_entity.id
_entity.type
_entity.pdbx_description
1 polymer ?
#
loop_
_entity_poly.entity_id
_entity_poly.type
_entity_poly.pdbx_seq_one_letter_code
_entity_poly.pdbx_strand_id
1 'polypeptide(L)'
;MADARVLFDGVLQLYPTMKSHLSKEVHIVHSPDFENGIVKGWNGGELTEDEAAAIASLRTEGAQSGAGSNDDTSDLGFAESLLHAG
;
A
#
# COMPACT_ATOMS: atom_id res chain seq x y z
N MET A 1 1.19 -7.97 -4.86
CA MET A 1 1.50 -6.66 -5.49
C MET A 1 0.66 -6.37 -6.74
N ALA A 2 0.10 -7.36 -7.45
CA ALA A 2 -0.64 -7.13 -8.71
C ALA A 2 -2.14 -6.75 -8.54
N ASP A 3 -2.77 -7.10 -7.43
CA ASP A 3 -4.24 -6.96 -7.28
C ASP A 3 -4.73 -5.51 -7.28
N ALA A 4 -3.99 -4.59 -6.65
CA ALA A 4 -4.35 -3.18 -6.62
C ALA A 4 -4.34 -2.54 -8.03
N ARG A 5 -3.44 -2.99 -8.92
CA ARG A 5 -3.35 -2.43 -10.28
C ARG A 5 -4.51 -2.87 -11.14
N VAL A 6 -4.95 -4.13 -11.02
CA VAL A 6 -6.14 -4.65 -11.70
C VAL A 6 -7.38 -3.85 -11.32
N LEU A 7 -7.51 -3.50 -10.03
CA LEU A 7 -8.59 -2.64 -9.53
C LEU A 7 -8.53 -1.24 -10.14
N PHE A 8 -7.36 -0.60 -10.16
CA PHE A 8 -7.20 0.72 -10.77
C PHE A 8 -7.47 0.71 -12.27
N ASP A 9 -7.05 -0.33 -12.99
CA ASP A 9 -7.34 -0.46 -14.42
C ASP A 9 -8.85 -0.63 -14.68
N GLY A 10 -9.57 -1.35 -13.82
CA GLY A 10 -11.03 -1.42 -13.84
C GLY A 10 -11.70 -0.06 -13.61
N VAL A 11 -11.23 0.71 -12.63
CA VAL A 11 -11.72 2.08 -12.37
C VAL A 11 -11.46 3.00 -13.57
N LEU A 12 -10.31 2.88 -14.22
CA LEU A 12 -9.97 3.67 -15.41
C LEU A 12 -10.84 3.35 -16.62
N GLN A 13 -11.35 2.11 -16.74
CA GLN A 13 -12.31 1.76 -17.79
C GLN A 13 -13.67 2.44 -17.56
N LEU A 14 -14.11 2.56 -16.31
CA LEU A 14 -15.40 3.17 -15.94
C LEU A 14 -15.32 4.70 -15.87
N TYR A 15 -14.18 5.24 -15.44
CA TYR A 15 -13.98 6.68 -15.22
C TYR A 15 -12.66 7.15 -15.84
N PRO A 16 -12.63 7.40 -17.16
CA PRO A 16 -11.42 7.86 -17.85
C PRO A 16 -10.85 9.18 -17.29
N THR A 17 -11.68 9.99 -16.63
CA THR A 17 -11.28 11.22 -15.93
C THR A 17 -10.30 10.97 -14.78
N MET A 18 -10.27 9.77 -14.21
CA MET A 18 -9.35 9.42 -13.12
C MET A 18 -7.93 9.09 -13.60
N LYS A 19 -7.66 9.14 -14.91
CA LYS A 19 -6.35 8.83 -15.50
C LYS A 19 -5.21 9.66 -14.92
N SER A 20 -5.43 10.92 -14.59
CA SER A 20 -4.42 11.79 -13.95
C SER A 20 -4.04 11.37 -12.52
N HIS A 21 -4.82 10.49 -11.89
CA HIS A 21 -4.61 10.06 -10.50
C HIS A 21 -4.24 8.59 -10.38
N LEU A 22 -4.75 7.76 -11.30
CA LEU A 22 -4.64 6.29 -11.22
C LEU A 22 -3.90 5.68 -12.41
N SER A 23 -3.41 6.46 -13.38
CA SER A 23 -2.63 5.89 -14.49
C SER A 23 -1.32 5.29 -14.00
N LYS A 24 -0.86 4.22 -14.66
CA LYS A 24 0.45 3.60 -14.42
C LYS A 24 1.62 4.58 -14.66
N GLU A 25 1.41 5.56 -15.51
CA GLU A 25 2.38 6.62 -15.84
C GLU A 25 2.36 7.76 -14.81
N VAL A 26 1.31 7.84 -14.00
CA VAL A 26 1.24 8.79 -12.90
C VAL A 26 2.00 8.18 -11.73
N HIS A 27 2.85 8.97 -11.10
CA HIS A 27 3.46 8.65 -9.82
C HIS A 27 2.36 8.63 -8.74
N ILE A 28 1.54 7.57 -8.73
CA ILE A 28 0.58 7.27 -7.65
C ILE A 28 1.34 7.19 -6.34
N VAL A 29 2.56 6.66 -6.44
CA VAL A 29 3.54 6.62 -5.39
C VAL A 29 4.32 7.92 -5.39
N HIS A 30 4.04 8.83 -4.44
CA HIS A 30 4.77 10.10 -4.36
C HIS A 30 6.26 9.89 -4.05
N SER A 31 6.61 8.79 -3.38
CA SER A 31 7.99 8.37 -3.12
C SER A 31 8.07 6.84 -2.97
N PRO A 32 8.58 6.09 -3.97
CA PRO A 32 8.63 4.63 -3.95
C PRO A 32 9.40 4.07 -2.76
N ASP A 33 10.50 4.71 -2.40
CA ASP A 33 11.34 4.29 -1.30
C ASP A 33 10.67 4.56 0.06
N PHE A 34 9.89 5.64 0.16
CA PHE A 34 9.10 5.92 1.36
C PHE A 34 8.02 4.85 1.56
N GLU A 35 7.22 4.56 0.53
CA GLU A 35 6.11 3.60 0.65
C GLU A 35 6.61 2.17 0.88
N ASN A 36 7.63 1.73 0.13
CA ASN A 36 8.27 0.45 0.37
C ASN A 36 8.91 0.39 1.75
N GLY A 37 9.56 1.47 2.19
CA GLY A 37 10.17 1.57 3.52
C GLY A 37 9.14 1.39 4.64
N ILE A 38 7.95 1.99 4.51
CA ILE A 38 6.86 1.85 5.50
C ILE A 38 6.34 0.41 5.53
N VAL A 39 6.05 -0.17 4.36
CA VAL A 39 5.52 -1.54 4.27
C VAL A 39 6.54 -2.56 4.79
N LYS A 40 7.82 -2.41 4.45
CA LYS A 40 8.89 -3.28 4.95
C LYS A 40 9.12 -3.09 6.44
N GLY A 41 9.15 -1.85 6.93
CA GLY A 41 9.27 -1.56 8.35
C GLY A 41 8.14 -2.17 9.18
N TRP A 42 6.90 -2.12 8.68
CA TRP A 42 5.74 -2.76 9.30
C TRP A 42 5.83 -4.29 9.32
N ASN A 43 6.22 -4.89 8.19
CA ASN A 43 6.30 -6.34 8.03
C ASN A 43 7.60 -6.95 8.60
N GLY A 44 8.49 -6.14 9.16
CA GLY A 44 9.80 -6.58 9.67
C GLY A 44 10.79 -7.00 8.57
N GLY A 45 10.61 -6.52 7.34
CA GLY A 45 11.51 -6.75 6.22
C GLY A 45 12.76 -5.86 6.25
N GLU A 46 13.80 -6.27 5.52
CA GLU A 46 15.03 -5.47 5.37
C GLU A 46 14.81 -4.25 4.47
N LEU A 47 15.31 -3.11 4.92
CA LEU A 47 15.26 -1.82 4.23
C LEU A 47 16.54 -1.58 3.45
N THR A 48 16.42 -1.03 2.24
CA THR A 48 17.58 -0.45 1.54
C THR A 48 17.98 0.88 2.20
N GLU A 49 19.18 1.39 1.87
CA GLU A 49 19.64 2.69 2.40
C GLU A 49 18.67 3.82 2.03
N ASP A 50 18.19 3.84 0.78
CA ASP A 50 17.25 4.84 0.27
C ASP A 50 15.88 4.77 0.97
N GLU A 51 15.36 3.55 1.22
CA GLU A 51 14.12 3.33 1.96
C GLU A 51 14.26 3.76 3.43
N ALA A 52 15.39 3.42 4.06
CA ALA A 52 15.68 3.79 5.45
C ALA A 52 15.82 5.31 5.61
N ALA A 53 16.45 5.98 4.64
CA ALA A 53 16.55 7.43 4.59
C ALA A 53 15.18 8.09 4.39
N ALA A 54 14.34 7.54 3.51
CA ALA A 54 13.02 8.06 3.22
C ALA A 54 12.08 8.02 4.44
N ILE A 55 12.15 6.97 5.26
CA ILE A 55 11.31 6.82 6.47
C ILE A 55 11.99 7.30 7.76
N ALA A 56 13.21 7.85 7.68
CA ALA A 56 14.00 8.21 8.85
C ALA A 56 13.28 9.20 9.78
N SER A 57 12.50 10.14 9.23
CA SER A 57 11.72 11.13 9.99
C SER A 57 10.58 10.53 10.82
N LEU A 58 10.18 9.29 10.54
CA LEU A 58 9.12 8.57 11.25
C LEU A 58 9.66 7.70 12.38
N ARG A 59 11.00 7.52 12.49
CA ARG A 59 11.58 6.88 13.68
C ARG A 59 11.40 7.80 14.87
N THR A 60 10.44 7.44 15.72
CA THR A 60 10.34 8.01 17.06
C THR A 60 11.26 7.19 17.97
N GLU A 61 12.11 7.86 18.75
CA GLU A 61 12.94 7.21 19.77
C GLU A 61 12.06 6.67 20.90
N GLY A 62 11.36 5.55 20.70
CA GLY A 62 10.54 4.96 21.76
C GLY A 62 9.49 3.90 21.44
N ALA A 63 9.25 3.48 20.18
CA ALA A 63 8.22 2.48 19.90
C ALA A 63 8.80 1.06 19.80
N GLN A 64 8.79 0.34 20.93
CA GLN A 64 9.02 -1.09 20.99
C GLN A 64 7.87 -1.86 20.32
N SER A 65 8.22 -2.99 19.71
CA SER A 65 7.37 -3.95 19.02
C SER A 65 6.07 -4.27 19.77
N GLY A 66 4.93 -3.98 19.14
CA GLY A 66 3.61 -4.42 19.58
C GLY A 66 3.05 -5.46 18.62
N ALA A 67 3.17 -6.75 18.97
CA ALA A 67 2.39 -7.82 18.37
C ALA A 67 0.95 -7.71 18.87
N GLY A 68 -0.03 -7.61 17.95
CA GLY A 68 -1.46 -7.52 18.29
C GLY A 68 -2.30 -8.39 17.37
N SER A 69 -3.04 -9.31 17.99
CA SER A 69 -3.75 -10.49 17.46
C SER A 69 -4.81 -10.29 16.38
N ASN A 70 -5.02 -11.36 15.61
CA ASN A 70 -6.19 -11.70 14.79
C ASN A 70 -7.51 -11.66 15.59
N ASP A 71 -8.60 -11.07 15.05
CA ASP A 71 -9.91 -11.71 14.86
C ASP A 71 -10.90 -10.81 14.06
N ASP A 72 -11.92 -11.45 13.48
CA ASP A 72 -13.16 -10.97 12.83
C ASP A 72 -13.19 -10.66 11.32
N THR A 73 -13.51 -11.71 10.53
CA THR A 73 -13.78 -11.71 9.08
C THR A 73 -15.25 -11.41 8.71
N SER A 74 -15.97 -10.59 9.49
CA SER A 74 -17.41 -10.35 9.25
C SER A 74 -17.73 -9.07 8.45
N ASP A 75 -16.74 -8.21 8.19
CA ASP A 75 -16.89 -7.01 7.35
C ASP A 75 -15.95 -7.11 6.15
N LEU A 76 -16.32 -7.92 5.16
CA LEU A 76 -15.59 -7.95 3.91
C LEU A 76 -15.78 -6.60 3.20
N GLY A 77 -14.76 -5.76 3.26
CA GLY A 77 -14.73 -4.47 2.58
C GLY A 77 -14.87 -4.62 1.07
N PHE A 78 -15.19 -3.51 0.39
CA PHE A 78 -15.39 -3.45 -1.07
C PHE A 78 -14.30 -4.16 -1.90
N ALA A 79 -13.04 -4.10 -1.46
CA ALA A 79 -11.92 -4.77 -2.12
C ALA A 79 -12.03 -6.31 -2.09
N GLU A 80 -12.53 -6.88 -1.00
CA GLU A 80 -12.66 -8.32 -0.83
C GLU A 80 -13.81 -8.91 -1.68
N SER A 81 -14.86 -8.10 -1.88
CA SER A 81 -15.97 -8.41 -2.79
C SER A 81 -15.51 -8.55 -4.25
N LEU A 82 -14.51 -7.76 -4.67
CA LEU A 82 -13.95 -7.80 -6.02
C LEU A 82 -13.03 -9.00 -6.27
N LEU A 83 -12.39 -9.54 -5.22
CA LEU A 83 -11.52 -10.71 -5.32
C LEU A 83 -12.30 -12.04 -5.46
N HIS A 84 -13.53 -12.11 -4.91
CA HIS A 84 -14.37 -13.32 -4.93
C HIS A 84 -15.34 -13.38 -6.12
N ALA A 85 -15.44 -12.31 -6.91
CA ALA A 85 -16.33 -12.23 -8.07
C ALA A 85 -15.70 -12.73 -9.39
N GLY A 86 -14.53 -13.38 -9.33
CA GLY A 86 -13.79 -13.93 -10.46
C GLY A 86 -13.96 -15.43 -10.64
#